data_AF-A0A352RK64-F1
#
_entry.id   AF-A0A352RK64-F1
#
_cell.length_a   1.000
_cell.length_b   1.000
_cell.length_c   1.000
_cell.angle_alpha   90.00
_cell.angle_beta   90.00
_cell.angle_gamma   90.00
#
_symmetry.space_group_name_H-M   'P 1'
#
loop_
_entity.id
_entity.type
_entity.pdbx_description
1 polymer ?
#
loop_
_entity_poly.entity_id
_entity_poly.type
_entity_poly.pdbx_seq_one_letter_code
_entity_poly.pdbx_strand_id
1 'polypeptide(L)' 'MKNSRSKPFVIGISGGSGSGKSTIINEIVERIGPEKIAVLHHDAYYRHRPELSFEERTIINFDHPDSLET' A
#
# COMPACT_ATOMS: atom_id res chain seq x y z
N MET A 1 -25.97 23.85 9.64
CA MET A 1 -25.81 22.43 10.00
C MET A 1 -24.35 22.05 9.82
N LYS A 2 -23.64 21.64 10.88
CA LYS A 2 -22.27 21.13 10.74
C LYS A 2 -22.37 19.69 10.23
N ASN A 3 -21.99 19.44 8.97
CA ASN A 3 -21.77 18.08 8.49
C ASN A 3 -20.62 17.48 9.30
N SER A 4 -20.92 16.67 10.33
CA SER A 4 -19.90 15.89 11.00
C SER A 4 -19.46 14.78 10.05
N ARG A 5 -18.40 15.02 9.27
CA ARG A 5 -17.73 13.93 8.57
C ARG A 5 -17.23 12.96 9.64
N SER A 6 -17.69 11.71 9.58
CA SER A 6 -17.11 10.64 10.39
C SER A 6 -15.62 10.55 10.04
N LYS A 7 -14.77 10.37 11.06
CA LYS A 7 -13.36 10.09 10.82
C LYS A 7 -13.26 8.72 10.13
N PRO A 8 -12.42 8.56 9.10
CA PRO A 8 -12.21 7.26 8.48
C PRO A 8 -11.57 6.30 9.49
N PHE A 9 -11.91 5.01 9.38
CA PHE A 9 -11.25 3.93 10.10
C PHE A 9 -10.09 3.40 9.24
N VAL A 10 -8.90 3.25 9.82
CA VAL A 10 -7.70 2.84 9.09
C VAL A 10 -7.22 1.48 9.62
N ILE A 11 -6.99 0.56 8.70
CA ILE A 11 -6.47 -0.78 8.99
C ILE A 11 -5.13 -0.93 8.25
N GLY A 12 -4.06 -1.23 8.98
CA GLY A 12 -2.78 -1.62 8.41
C GLY A 12 -2.70 -3.14 8.23
N ILE A 13 -2.31 -3.60 7.03
CA ILE A 13 -2.11 -5.03 6.73
C ILE A 13 -0.64 -5.23 6.32
N SER A 14 0.11 -5.98 7.11
CA SER A 14 1.54 -6.25 6.91
C SER A 14 1.82 -7.74 6.75
N GLY A 15 3.00 -8.09 6.21
CA GLY A 15 3.43 -9.47 6.02
C GLY A 15 4.36 -9.62 4.81
N GLY A 16 5.13 -10.71 4.76
CA GLY A 16 6.07 -10.99 3.66
C GLY A 16 5.40 -11.16 2.29
N SER A 17 6.20 -11.13 1.22
CA SER A 17 5.70 -11.46 -0.11
C SER A 17 5.13 -12.89 -0.13
N GLY A 18 4.03 -13.11 -0.87
CA GLY A 18 3.35 -14.40 -0.93
C GLY A 18 2.51 -14.79 0.30
N SER A 19 2.42 -13.96 1.34
CA SER A 19 1.69 -14.29 2.57
C SER A 19 0.14 -14.18 2.48
N GLY A 20 -0.41 -13.88 1.30
CA GLY A 20 -1.87 -13.79 1.10
C GLY A 20 -2.51 -12.42 1.41
N LYS A 21 -1.73 -11.34 1.60
CA LYS A 21 -2.26 -9.99 1.88
C LYS A 21 -3.28 -9.53 0.83
N SER A 22 -2.95 -9.65 -0.45
CA SER A 22 -3.83 -9.23 -1.55
C SER A 22 -5.14 -10.01 -1.56
N THR A 23 -5.10 -11.31 -1.24
CA THR A 23 -6.30 -12.15 -1.12
C THR A 23 -7.23 -11.64 -0.03
N ILE A 24 -6.71 -11.36 1.16
CA ILE A 24 -7.50 -10.82 2.27
C ILE A 24 -8.08 -9.44 1.92
N ILE A 25 -7.29 -8.57 1.30
CA ILE A 25 -7.75 -7.24 0.87
C ILE A 25 -8.93 -7.37 -0.11
N ASN A 26 -8.82 -8.23 -1.12
CA ASN A 26 -9.88 -8.43 -2.10
C ASN A 26 -11.18 -8.91 -1.45
N GLU A 27 -11.10 -9.90 -0.56
CA GLU A 27 -12.27 -10.39 0.21
C GLU A 27 -12.93 -9.30 1.06
N ILE A 28 -12.12 -8.43 1.69
CA ILE A 28 -12.65 -7.31 2.47
C ILE A 28 -13.38 -6.31 1.57
N VAL A 29 -12.79 -5.96 0.42
CA VAL A 29 -13.39 -5.02 -0.54
C VAL A 29 -14.69 -5.58 -1.10
N GLU A 30 -14.73 -6.86 -1.48
CA GLU A 30 -15.93 -7.52 -2.00
C GLU A 30 -17.08 -7.53 -0.97
N ARG A 31 -16.77 -7.75 0.31
CA ARG A 31 -17.79 -7.82 1.37
C ARG A 31 -18.30 -6.44 1.81
N ILE A 32 -17.46 -5.41 1.79
CA ILE A 32 -17.83 -4.06 2.25
C ILE A 32 -18.47 -3.23 1.12
N GLY A 33 -18.02 -3.45 -0.12
CA GLY A 33 -18.36 -2.65 -1.29
C GLY A 33 -17.25 -1.65 -1.63
N PRO A 34 -16.77 -1.59 -2.89
CA PRO A 34 -15.66 -0.73 -3.30
C PRO A 34 -15.96 0.78 -3.16
N GLU A 35 -17.23 1.17 -3.08
CA GLU A 35 -17.66 2.55 -2.88
C GLU A 35 -17.47 3.07 -1.45
N LYS A 36 -17.20 2.15 -0.49
CA LYS A 36 -17.06 2.48 0.94
C LYS A 36 -15.64 2.34 1.48
N ILE A 37 -14.71 1.80 0.69
CA ILE A 37 -13.34 1.54 1.12
C ILE A 37 -12.34 2.07 0.09
N ALA A 38 -11.26 2.68 0.57
CA ALA A 38 -10.09 2.98 -0.24
C ALA A 38 -8.97 2.00 0.13
N VAL A 39 -8.35 1.37 -0.86
CA VAL A 39 -7.19 0.50 -0.68
C VAL A 39 -5.94 1.25 -1.11
N LEU A 40 -4.98 1.36 -0.20
CA LEU A 40 -3.68 1.96 -0.48
C LEU A 40 -2.61 0.89 -0.39
N HIS A 41 -1.98 0.61 -1.53
CA HIS A 41 -0.87 -0.32 -1.65
C HIS A 41 0.43 0.40 -1.29
N HIS A 42 1.06 0.02 -0.17
CA HIS A 42 2.26 0.71 0.31
C HIS A 42 3.46 0.56 -0.66
N ASP A 43 3.54 -0.56 -1.37
CA ASP A 43 4.54 -0.82 -2.42
C ASP A 43 4.35 0.05 -3.68
N ALA A 44 3.18 0.64 -3.89
CA ALA A 44 2.96 1.60 -4.97
C ALA A 44 3.65 2.96 -4.74
N TYR A 45 4.17 3.20 -3.53
CA TYR A 45 4.87 4.43 -3.14
C TYR A 45 6.38 4.23 -2.99
N TYR A 46 6.93 3.12 -3.47
CA TYR A 46 8.37 3.02 -3.63
C TYR A 46 8.85 4.02 -4.69
N ARG A 47 9.97 4.70 -4.42
CA ARG A 47 10.56 5.66 -5.35
C ARG A 47 10.83 4.98 -6.69
N HIS A 48 10.25 5.53 -7.75
CA HIS A 48 10.57 5.10 -9.09
C HIS A 48 11.99 5.57 -9.45
N ARG A 49 12.88 4.62 -9.78
CA ARG A 49 14.30 4.87 -10.05
C ARG A 49 14.67 4.58 -11.52
N PRO A 50 14.11 5.30 -12.51
CA PRO A 50 14.39 5.05 -13.93
C PRO A 50 15.86 5.26 -14.29
N GLU A 51 16.58 6.07 -13.50
CA GLU A 51 18.00 6.39 -13.67
C GLU A 51 18.94 5.21 -13.40
N LEU A 52 18.48 4.17 -12.68
CA LEU A 52 19.29 3.01 -12.31
C LEU A 52 19.13 1.86 -13.30
N SER A 53 20.24 1.19 -13.61
CA SER A 53 20.28 -0.09 -14.31
C SER A 53 19.59 -1.21 -13.51
N PHE A 54 19.31 -2.35 -14.14
CA PHE A 54 18.70 -3.48 -13.43
C PHE A 54 19.58 -3.97 -12.26
N GLU A 55 20.90 -4.09 -12.48
CA GLU A 55 21.86 -4.53 -11.46
C GLU A 55 21.94 -3.55 -10.28
N GLU A 56 21.83 -2.25 -10.53
CA GLU A 56 21.78 -1.25 -9.46
C GLU A 56 20.45 -1.27 -8.70
N ARG A 57 19.35 -1.67 -9.34
CA ARG A 57 18.05 -1.81 -8.66
C ARG A 57 17.99 -3.02 -7.75
N THR A 58 18.69 -4.11 -8.07
CA THR A 58 18.63 -5.35 -7.25
C THR A 58 19.33 -5.21 -5.90
N ILE A 59 20.23 -4.23 -5.74
CA ILE A 59 20.94 -3.97 -4.48
C ILE A 59 20.20 -2.99 -3.55
N ILE A 60 19.08 -2.42 -3.99
CA ILE A 60 18.29 -1.47 -3.19
C ILE A 60 17.65 -2.20 -2.01
N ASN A 61 17.83 -1.65 -0.81
CA ASN A 61 17.08 -2.06 0.36
C ASN A 61 15.70 -1.37 0.40
N PHE A 62 14.67 -2.05 -0.08
CA PHE A 62 13.30 -1.53 -0.08
C PHE A 62 12.68 -1.39 1.32
N ASP A 63 13.28 -1.98 2.35
CA ASP A 63 12.82 -1.83 3.74
C ASP A 63 13.35 -0.53 4.40
N HIS A 64 14.26 0.19 3.75
CA HIS A 64 14.76 1.47 4.26
C HIS A 64 13.74 2.60 4.04
N PRO A 65 13.52 3.51 5.02
CA PRO A 65 12.57 4.63 4.87
C PRO A 65 12.78 5.48 3.60
N ASP A 66 14.04 5.69 3.19
CA ASP A 66 14.39 6.46 1.99
C ASP A 66 13.91 5.82 0.67
N SER A 67 13.49 4.56 0.70
CA SER A 67 12.93 3.87 -0.47
C SER A 67 11.51 4.33 -0.79
N LEU A 68 10.84 5.09 0.10
CA LEU A 68 9.49 5.60 -0.09
C LEU A 68 9.49 7.05 -0.62
N GLU A 69 8.52 7.36 -1.48
CA GLU A 69 8.14 8.73 -1.82
C GLU A 69 7.47 9.37 -0.59
N THR A 70 8.07 10.44 -0.08
CA THR A 70 7.68 11.12 1.19
C THR A 70 7.61 12.63 0.98
#